data_AF-A0A969QNS9-F1
#
_entry.id   AF-A0A969QNS9-F1
#
_cell.length_a   1.000
_cell.length_b   1.000
_cell.length_c   1.000
_cell.angle_alpha   90.00
_cell.angle_beta   90.00
_cell.angle_gamma   90.00
#
_symmetry.space_group_name_H-M   'P 1'
#
loop_
_entity.id
_entity.type
_entity.pdbx_description
1 polymer ?
#
loop_
_entity_poly.entity_id
_entity_poly.type
_entity_poly.pdbx_seq_one_letter_code
_entity_poly.pdbx_strand_id
1 'polypeptide(L)'
;MPLIRRYLWAMGEGRYDPDEVLAGRYLCKSKNIFLDTKPGLLPNNSAEVPAQVVPYLRLSPWQLHVPQVYDWLERQAASPLLLLEQAALWVERLEGQAPNVRLLPALTDEWGKATALRQFNWLWQMANLWQPLHSEQVGSSLLKPELFKVEGSLFRLLELRLDRGDEPSLAQLGQLWQSWGAIASLELRLSYNKFVRSWFKAKFITLNC
;
A
#
# COMPACT_ATOMS: atom_id res chain seq x y z
N MET A 1 0.69 10.14 -30.56
CA MET A 1 1.20 10.06 -29.17
C MET A 1 0.76 8.74 -28.57
N PRO A 2 1.60 8.01 -27.82
CA PRO A 2 1.18 6.75 -27.21
C PRO A 2 0.01 7.00 -26.25
N LEU A 3 -1.02 6.15 -26.29
CA LEU A 3 -2.11 6.20 -25.31
C LEU A 3 -1.50 5.95 -23.92
N ILE A 4 -1.50 6.98 -23.08
CA ILE A 4 -1.24 6.82 -21.65
C ILE A 4 -2.36 5.92 -21.13
N ARG A 5 -2.03 4.75 -20.59
CA ARG A 5 -2.98 3.87 -19.90
C ARG A 5 -2.68 3.93 -18.42
N ARG A 6 -3.65 4.34 -17.61
CA ARG A 6 -3.54 4.43 -16.15
C ARG A 6 -4.36 3.33 -15.51
N TYR A 7 -3.67 2.39 -14.87
CA TYR A 7 -4.31 1.38 -14.04
C TYR A 7 -4.35 1.86 -12.60
N LEU A 8 -5.50 1.68 -11.97
CA LEU A 8 -5.84 2.23 -10.66
C LEU A 8 -6.28 1.10 -9.75
N TRP A 9 -5.95 1.22 -8.47
CA TRP A 9 -6.47 0.34 -7.43
C TRP A 9 -7.67 1.00 -6.74
N ALA A 10 -8.80 0.29 -6.69
CA ALA A 10 -9.99 0.76 -6.01
C ALA A 10 -9.99 0.34 -4.54
N MET A 11 -10.04 1.34 -3.66
CA MET A 11 -10.18 1.18 -2.21
C MET A 11 -11.58 1.61 -1.80
N GLY A 12 -12.36 0.67 -1.27
CA GLY A 12 -13.72 0.90 -0.80
C GLY A 12 -14.52 -0.39 -0.83
N GLU A 13 -15.70 -0.37 -0.22
CA GLU A 13 -16.61 -1.50 -0.27
C GLU A 13 -17.30 -1.55 -1.62
N GLY A 14 -17.36 -2.72 -2.25
CA GLY A 14 -18.01 -2.84 -3.54
C GLY A 14 -17.70 -4.18 -4.17
N ARG A 15 -18.62 -4.64 -5.01
CA ARG A 15 -18.37 -5.77 -5.90
C ARG A 15 -18.61 -5.25 -7.30
N TYR A 16 -17.58 -5.31 -8.12
CA TYR A 16 -17.59 -4.81 -9.48
C TYR A 16 -17.38 -5.99 -10.41
N ASP A 17 -18.23 -6.09 -11.41
CA ASP A 17 -18.11 -7.15 -12.40
C ASP A 17 -17.01 -6.77 -13.41
N PRO A 18 -16.24 -7.75 -13.92
CA PRO A 18 -15.31 -7.48 -15.01
C PRO A 18 -16.03 -6.79 -16.19
N ASP A 19 -15.35 -5.81 -16.76
CA ASP A 19 -15.81 -4.96 -17.87
C ASP A 19 -16.96 -3.98 -17.54
N GLU A 20 -17.38 -3.88 -16.28
CA GLU A 20 -18.23 -2.80 -15.79
C GLU A 20 -17.51 -1.44 -15.91
N VAL A 21 -18.24 -0.38 -16.29
CA VAL A 21 -17.70 0.99 -16.40
C VAL A 21 -18.31 1.89 -15.33
N LEU A 22 -17.50 2.30 -14.36
CA LEU A 22 -17.90 3.24 -13.31
C LEU A 22 -17.78 4.69 -13.80
N ALA A 23 -18.78 5.51 -13.45
CA ALA A 23 -18.85 6.93 -13.78
C ALA A 23 -18.59 7.25 -15.27
N GLY A 24 -18.90 6.31 -16.18
CA GLY A 24 -18.65 6.45 -17.61
C GLY A 24 -17.17 6.64 -17.99
N ARG A 25 -16.24 6.21 -17.12
CA ARG A 25 -14.79 6.43 -17.28
C ARG A 25 -13.90 5.27 -16.83
N TYR A 26 -14.19 4.65 -15.70
CA TYR A 26 -13.29 3.67 -15.09
C TYR A 26 -13.76 2.25 -15.40
N LEU A 27 -13.02 1.55 -16.28
CA LEU A 27 -13.33 0.20 -16.69
C LEU A 27 -12.76 -0.81 -15.68
N CYS A 28 -13.61 -1.63 -15.07
CA CYS A 28 -13.21 -2.73 -14.19
C CYS A 28 -12.47 -3.79 -15.00
N LYS A 29 -11.20 -4.06 -14.66
CA LYS A 29 -10.43 -5.16 -15.27
C LYS A 29 -10.47 -6.43 -14.44
N SER A 30 -10.51 -6.28 -13.12
CA SER A 30 -10.67 -7.36 -12.16
C SER A 30 -11.01 -6.76 -10.80
N LYS A 31 -11.54 -7.56 -9.86
CA LYS A 31 -11.93 -7.24 -8.46
C LYS A 31 -11.82 -5.75 -8.05
N ASN A 32 -10.59 -5.23 -7.89
CA ASN A 32 -10.30 -3.85 -7.48
C ASN A 32 -9.34 -3.10 -8.45
N ILE A 33 -9.09 -3.62 -9.65
CA ILE A 33 -8.21 -3.02 -10.64
C ILE A 33 -9.04 -2.37 -11.73
N PHE A 34 -8.85 -1.08 -11.92
CA PHE A 34 -9.57 -0.27 -12.90
C PHE A 34 -8.61 0.32 -13.94
N LEU A 35 -9.11 0.51 -15.15
CA LEU A 35 -8.43 1.24 -16.21
C LEU A 35 -9.14 2.57 -16.44
N ASP A 36 -8.41 3.68 -16.35
CA ASP A 36 -8.91 4.97 -16.82
C ASP A 36 -8.97 4.96 -18.35
N THR A 37 -10.18 5.06 -18.90
CA THR A 37 -10.42 5.13 -20.35
C THR A 37 -10.25 6.53 -20.92
N LYS A 38 -10.16 7.56 -20.06
CA LYS A 38 -10.04 8.98 -20.44
C LYS A 38 -8.91 9.69 -19.66
N PRO A 39 -7.66 9.18 -19.65
CA PRO A 39 -6.59 9.74 -18.81
C PRO A 39 -6.07 11.11 -19.27
N GLY A 40 -6.44 11.56 -20.47
CA GLY A 40 -6.18 12.92 -20.95
C GLY A 40 -7.15 13.98 -20.40
N LEU A 41 -8.22 13.56 -19.71
CA LEU A 41 -9.15 14.45 -19.03
C LEU A 41 -8.86 14.46 -17.54
N LEU A 42 -9.01 15.61 -16.89
CA LEU A 42 -8.88 15.69 -15.43
C LEU A 42 -9.93 14.78 -14.76
N PRO A 43 -9.56 14.07 -13.68
CA PRO A 43 -10.50 13.42 -12.76
C PRO A 43 -11.67 14.33 -12.39
N ASN A 44 -12.87 13.76 -12.24
CA ASN A 44 -14.07 14.56 -11.99
C ASN A 44 -14.28 14.72 -10.48
N ASN A 45 -13.23 15.18 -9.80
CA ASN A 45 -13.20 15.29 -8.35
C ASN A 45 -14.30 16.26 -7.89
N SER A 46 -15.11 15.84 -6.93
CA SER A 46 -16.10 16.69 -6.25
C SER A 46 -15.40 17.89 -5.59
N ALA A 47 -16.14 18.99 -5.37
CA ALA A 47 -15.58 20.18 -4.71
C ALA A 47 -15.14 19.90 -3.27
N GLU A 48 -15.73 18.90 -2.61
CA GLU A 48 -15.42 18.51 -1.24
C GLU A 48 -14.48 17.29 -1.20
N VAL A 49 -13.37 17.43 -0.48
CA VAL A 49 -12.36 16.37 -0.29
C VAL A 49 -12.81 15.45 0.86
N PRO A 50 -13.04 14.16 0.62
CA PRO A 50 -13.41 13.25 1.69
C PRO A 50 -12.32 13.12 2.75
N ALA A 51 -12.71 12.96 4.01
CA ALA A 51 -11.76 12.79 5.13
C ALA A 51 -10.77 11.62 4.90
N GLN A 52 -11.19 10.58 4.18
CA GLN A 52 -10.34 9.42 3.84
C GLN A 52 -9.19 9.74 2.88
N VAL A 53 -9.28 10.85 2.14
CA VAL A 53 -8.24 11.31 1.20
C VAL A 53 -7.14 12.08 1.94
N VAL A 54 -7.46 12.71 3.08
CA VAL A 54 -6.52 13.58 3.81
C VAL A 54 -5.21 12.88 4.18
N PRO A 55 -5.18 11.63 4.73
CA PRO A 55 -3.94 10.94 5.03
C PRO A 55 -3.06 10.76 3.79
N TYR A 56 -3.65 10.42 2.64
CA TYR A 56 -2.90 10.27 1.39
C TYR A 56 -2.22 11.57 0.95
N LEU A 57 -2.93 12.71 1.06
CA LEU A 57 -2.37 14.01 0.71
C LEU A 57 -1.19 14.38 1.62
N ARG A 58 -1.33 14.16 2.93
CA ARG A 58 -0.27 14.39 3.93
C ARG A 58 0.93 13.47 3.73
N LEU A 59 0.67 12.23 3.29
CA LEU A 59 1.69 11.21 3.04
C LEU A 59 2.27 11.25 1.60
N SER A 60 1.97 12.27 0.80
CA SER A 60 2.55 12.43 -0.54
C SER A 60 4.09 12.43 -0.59
N PRO A 61 4.85 12.89 0.42
CA PRO A 61 6.31 12.74 0.43
C PRO A 61 6.79 11.27 0.45
N TRP A 62 5.92 10.33 0.83
CA TRP A 62 6.20 8.88 0.90
C TRP A 62 5.61 8.11 -0.28
N GLN A 63 5.35 8.76 -1.42
CA GLN A 63 4.72 8.15 -2.61
C GLN A 63 5.43 6.91 -3.18
N LEU A 64 6.70 6.69 -2.86
CA LEU A 64 7.41 5.44 -3.22
C LEU A 64 6.86 4.21 -2.47
N HIS A 65 6.30 4.42 -1.28
CA HIS A 65 5.77 3.36 -0.41
C HIS A 65 4.25 3.41 -0.26
N VAL A 66 3.65 4.60 -0.43
CA VAL A 66 2.22 4.85 -0.22
C VAL A 66 1.59 5.26 -1.55
N PRO A 67 0.53 4.59 -2.03
CA PRO A 67 -0.12 4.97 -3.28
C PRO A 67 -0.79 6.34 -3.14
N GLN A 68 -1.10 6.98 -4.27
CA GLN A 68 -1.67 8.33 -4.28
C GLN A 68 -3.12 8.31 -4.75
N VAL A 69 -3.95 9.22 -4.24
CA VAL A 69 -5.35 9.33 -4.67
C VAL A 69 -5.39 9.99 -6.05
N TYR A 70 -5.99 9.31 -7.00
CA TYR A 70 -6.20 9.77 -8.37
C TYR A 70 -7.56 10.44 -8.57
N ASP A 71 -8.62 9.76 -8.11
CA ASP A 71 -10.02 10.23 -8.13
C ASP A 71 -10.77 9.58 -6.95
N TRP A 72 -11.96 10.08 -6.62
CA TRP A 72 -12.90 9.45 -5.72
C TRP A 72 -14.33 9.55 -6.26
N LEU A 73 -15.06 8.44 -6.16
CA LEU A 73 -16.46 8.39 -6.58
C LEU A 73 -17.36 8.44 -5.35
N GLU A 74 -18.23 9.45 -5.29
CA GLU A 74 -19.25 9.56 -4.25
C GLU A 74 -20.28 8.43 -4.36
N ARG A 75 -20.82 8.00 -3.21
CA ARG A 75 -21.78 6.90 -3.12
C ARG A 75 -22.89 7.26 -2.15
N GLN A 76 -24.14 7.09 -2.58
CA GLN A 76 -25.33 7.59 -1.87
C GLN A 76 -25.52 7.03 -0.45
N ALA A 77 -24.96 5.85 -0.15
CA ALA A 77 -25.14 5.18 1.15
C ALA A 77 -23.86 4.52 1.68
N ALA A 78 -22.69 4.94 1.20
CA ALA A 78 -21.42 4.33 1.57
C ALA A 78 -20.29 5.35 1.58
N SER A 79 -19.17 4.97 2.20
CA SER A 79 -17.91 5.71 2.01
C SER A 79 -17.58 5.82 0.52
N PRO A 80 -16.97 6.94 0.09
CA PRO A 80 -16.58 7.11 -1.30
C PRO A 80 -15.61 6.01 -1.73
N LEU A 81 -15.68 5.62 -2.99
CA LEU A 81 -14.70 4.71 -3.59
C LEU A 81 -13.48 5.52 -3.99
N LEU A 82 -12.33 5.28 -3.36
CA LEU A 82 -11.08 5.92 -3.77
C LEU A 82 -10.44 5.13 -4.90
N LEU A 83 -9.97 5.82 -5.92
CA LEU A 83 -9.16 5.26 -6.99
C LEU A 83 -7.72 5.71 -6.79
N LEU A 84 -6.82 4.77 -6.57
CA LEU A 84 -5.44 5.01 -6.23
C LEU A 84 -4.52 4.77 -7.43
N GLU A 85 -3.68 5.75 -7.74
CA GLU A 85 -2.57 5.60 -8.67
C GLU A 85 -1.26 5.26 -7.94
N GLN A 86 -0.24 4.89 -8.69
CA GLN A 86 1.03 4.38 -8.15
C GLN A 86 0.84 3.21 -7.17
N ALA A 87 -0.31 2.54 -7.28
CA ALA A 87 -0.63 1.34 -6.53
C ALA A 87 0.36 0.22 -6.85
N ALA A 88 0.49 -0.71 -5.92
CA ALA A 88 1.38 -1.86 -6.02
C ALA A 88 0.92 -2.88 -7.08
N LEU A 89 0.93 -2.47 -8.35
CA LEU A 89 0.47 -3.18 -9.53
C LEU A 89 1.62 -3.43 -10.50
N TRP A 90 1.67 -4.63 -11.06
CA TRP A 90 2.52 -5.00 -12.18
C TRP A 90 1.69 -5.00 -13.47
N VAL A 91 2.18 -4.27 -14.48
CA VAL A 91 1.56 -4.21 -15.81
C VAL A 91 2.49 -4.89 -16.80
N GLU A 92 2.15 -6.10 -17.21
CA GLU A 92 2.86 -6.83 -18.24
C GLU A 92 2.30 -6.45 -19.62
N ARG A 93 3.19 -6.04 -20.53
CA ARG A 93 2.85 -5.68 -21.91
C ARG A 93 3.60 -6.61 -22.85
N LEU A 94 2.87 -7.51 -23.48
CA LEU A 94 3.36 -8.34 -24.56
C LEU A 94 2.85 -7.76 -25.89
N GLU A 95 3.70 -7.73 -26.90
CA GLU A 95 3.30 -7.26 -28.23
C GLU A 95 2.11 -8.07 -28.77
N GLY A 96 1.12 -7.38 -29.32
CA GLY A 96 -0.09 -7.99 -29.87
C GLY A 96 -1.12 -8.48 -28.84
N GLN A 97 -0.88 -8.32 -27.53
CA GLN A 97 -1.82 -8.76 -26.48
C GLN A 97 -2.37 -7.60 -25.66
N ALA A 98 -3.56 -7.80 -25.07
CA ALA A 98 -4.05 -6.90 -24.04
C ALA A 98 -3.10 -6.95 -22.83
N PRO A 99 -2.75 -5.80 -22.20
CA PRO A 99 -1.88 -5.80 -21.05
C PRO A 99 -2.48 -6.62 -19.91
N ASN A 100 -1.66 -7.46 -19.31
CA ASN A 100 -2.04 -8.22 -18.13
C ASN A 100 -1.67 -7.40 -16.89
N VAL A 101 -2.62 -7.14 -16.01
CA VAL A 101 -2.41 -6.35 -14.79
C VAL A 101 -2.72 -7.20 -13.57
N ARG A 102 -1.74 -7.26 -12.67
CA ARG A 102 -1.83 -8.02 -11.42
C ARG A 102 -1.24 -7.22 -10.28
N LEU A 103 -1.55 -7.62 -9.05
CA LEU A 103 -0.86 -7.10 -7.87
C LEU A 103 0.62 -7.49 -7.92
N LEU A 104 1.48 -6.64 -7.36
CA LEU A 104 2.84 -7.03 -7.01
C LEU A 104 2.83 -8.22 -6.02
N PRO A 105 3.92 -8.99 -5.93
CA PRO A 105 4.01 -10.10 -4.97
C PRO A 105 3.78 -9.63 -3.53
N ALA A 106 3.15 -10.47 -2.70
CA ALA A 106 3.03 -10.19 -1.28
C ALA A 106 4.39 -10.30 -0.60
N LEU A 107 4.66 -9.42 0.38
CA LEU A 107 5.92 -9.47 1.13
C LEU A 107 6.15 -10.84 1.77
N THR A 108 5.10 -11.44 2.33
CA THR A 108 5.17 -12.75 3.00
C THR A 108 5.59 -13.89 2.06
N ASP A 109 5.19 -13.82 0.79
CA ASP A 109 5.49 -14.84 -0.22
C ASP A 109 6.96 -14.75 -0.67
N GLU A 110 7.53 -13.55 -0.64
CA GLU A 110 8.91 -13.28 -1.04
C GLU A 110 9.89 -13.27 0.14
N TRP A 111 9.38 -13.16 1.37
CA TRP A 111 10.18 -13.04 2.58
C TRP A 111 11.19 -14.17 2.70
N GLY A 112 10.74 -15.43 2.69
CA GLY A 112 11.63 -16.58 2.88
C GLY A 112 12.61 -16.86 1.73
N LYS A 113 12.35 -16.28 0.55
CA LYS A 113 13.21 -16.41 -0.65
C LYS A 113 14.27 -15.31 -0.71
N ALA A 114 14.09 -14.23 0.05
CA ALA A 114 14.96 -13.07 0.02
C ALA A 114 16.24 -13.27 0.84
N THR A 115 17.30 -12.58 0.42
CA THR A 115 18.56 -12.50 1.18
C THR A 115 18.33 -11.76 2.51
N ALA A 116 19.20 -12.00 3.50
CA ALA A 116 19.14 -11.32 4.79
C ALA A 116 19.15 -9.79 4.66
N LEU A 117 20.01 -9.27 3.77
CA LEU A 117 20.08 -7.83 3.47
C LEU A 117 18.75 -7.29 2.91
N ARG A 118 18.09 -8.04 2.02
CA ARG A 118 16.80 -7.64 1.44
C ARG A 118 15.69 -7.68 2.48
N GLN A 119 15.63 -8.72 3.31
CA GLN A 119 14.70 -8.82 4.44
C GLN A 119 14.87 -7.63 5.40
N PHE A 120 16.12 -7.32 5.77
CA PHE A 120 16.45 -6.19 6.62
C PHE A 120 16.01 -4.86 6.01
N ASN A 121 16.29 -4.65 4.72
CA ASN A 121 15.91 -3.44 4.00
C ASN A 121 14.39 -3.20 4.03
N TRP A 122 13.58 -4.25 3.83
CA TRP A 122 12.13 -4.13 3.92
C TRP A 122 11.67 -3.76 5.35
N LEU A 123 12.21 -4.42 6.37
CA LEU A 123 11.90 -4.06 7.77
C LEU A 123 12.28 -2.61 8.08
N TRP A 124 13.43 -2.16 7.59
CA TRP A 124 13.90 -0.79 7.76
C TRP A 124 12.97 0.24 7.08
N GLN A 125 12.46 -0.06 5.88
CA GLN A 125 11.47 0.79 5.21
C GLN A 125 10.16 0.84 6.01
N MET A 126 9.63 -0.31 6.44
CA MET A 126 8.43 -0.36 7.29
C MET A 126 8.61 0.43 8.60
N ALA A 127 9.78 0.29 9.25
CA ALA A 127 10.16 1.05 10.44
C ALA A 127 10.11 2.57 10.23
N ASN A 128 10.59 3.05 9.08
CA ASN A 128 10.59 4.48 8.77
C ASN A 128 9.21 5.01 8.41
N LEU A 129 8.31 4.15 7.92
CA LEU A 129 6.92 4.49 7.66
C LEU A 129 6.06 4.55 8.92
N TRP A 130 6.49 3.94 10.03
CA TRP A 130 5.69 3.89 11.25
C TRP A 130 5.23 5.26 11.75
N GLN A 131 6.16 6.17 12.06
CA GLN A 131 5.84 7.48 12.62
C GLN A 131 4.95 8.33 11.68
N PRO A 132 5.23 8.46 10.37
CA PRO A 132 4.37 9.25 9.51
C PRO A 132 2.97 8.63 9.36
N LEU A 133 2.84 7.31 9.26
CA LEU A 133 1.52 6.67 9.19
C LEU A 133 0.73 6.80 10.49
N HIS A 134 1.40 6.62 11.64
CA HIS A 134 0.78 6.76 12.94
C HIS A 134 0.31 8.20 13.20
N SER A 135 1.09 9.20 12.80
CA SER A 135 0.72 10.62 12.94
C SER A 135 -0.54 10.99 12.15
N GLU A 136 -0.80 10.27 11.06
CA GLU A 136 -1.97 10.44 10.20
C GLU A 136 -3.09 9.43 10.51
N GLN A 137 -3.05 8.75 11.66
CA GLN A 137 -4.06 7.78 12.11
C GLN A 137 -4.34 6.65 11.11
N VAL A 138 -3.29 6.20 10.41
CA VAL A 138 -3.30 5.06 9.48
C VAL A 138 -2.22 4.04 9.81
N GLY A 139 -1.74 4.01 11.06
CA GLY A 139 -0.66 3.13 11.50
C GLY A 139 -1.00 1.64 11.39
N SER A 140 -2.28 1.28 11.54
CA SER A 140 -2.80 -0.07 11.38
C SER A 140 -2.58 -0.64 9.97
N SER A 141 -2.32 0.22 8.97
CA SER A 141 -1.91 -0.21 7.64
C SER A 141 -0.66 -1.10 7.69
N LEU A 142 0.30 -0.78 8.58
CA LEU A 142 1.53 -1.57 8.80
C LEU A 142 1.33 -2.80 9.69
N LEU A 143 0.10 -3.09 10.11
CA LEU A 143 -0.24 -4.29 10.88
C LEU A 143 -1.02 -5.32 10.05
N LYS A 144 -1.21 -5.06 8.75
CA LYS A 144 -2.07 -5.83 7.84
C LYS A 144 -1.26 -6.44 6.68
N PRO A 145 -0.76 -7.68 6.83
CA PRO A 145 0.11 -8.34 5.84
C PRO A 145 -0.46 -8.41 4.43
N GLU A 146 -1.78 -8.48 4.29
CA GLU A 146 -2.47 -8.50 3.00
C GLU A 146 -2.19 -7.25 2.15
N LEU A 147 -1.85 -6.13 2.80
CA LEU A 147 -1.51 -4.85 2.17
C LEU A 147 -0.04 -4.76 1.75
N PHE A 148 0.82 -5.66 2.22
CA PHE A 148 2.26 -5.58 1.99
C PHE A 148 2.62 -6.17 0.65
N LYS A 149 3.16 -5.33 -0.23
CA LYS A 149 3.65 -5.71 -1.54
C LYS A 149 5.12 -5.36 -1.67
N VAL A 150 5.82 -6.06 -2.56
CA VAL A 150 7.24 -5.82 -2.82
C VAL A 150 7.53 -5.68 -4.30
N GLU A 151 8.44 -4.76 -4.62
CA GLU A 151 9.00 -4.55 -5.95
C GLU A 151 10.53 -4.62 -5.84
N GLY A 152 11.09 -5.82 -5.98
CA GLY A 152 12.51 -6.04 -5.74
C GLY A 152 12.90 -5.73 -4.29
N SER A 153 13.69 -4.68 -4.06
CA SER A 153 14.10 -4.24 -2.72
C SER A 153 13.14 -3.23 -2.08
N LEU A 154 12.14 -2.75 -2.82
CA LEU A 154 11.19 -1.75 -2.35
C LEU A 154 9.97 -2.40 -1.69
N PHE A 155 9.58 -1.88 -0.53
CA PHE A 155 8.31 -2.17 0.13
C PHE A 155 7.25 -1.16 -0.33
N ARG A 156 6.05 -1.64 -0.63
CA ARG A 156 4.90 -0.82 -1.02
C ARG A 156 3.66 -1.27 -0.24
N LEU A 157 2.90 -0.30 0.26
CA LEU A 157 1.54 -0.52 0.72
C LEU A 157 0.59 -0.53 -0.48
N LEU A 158 -0.39 -1.44 -0.44
CA LEU A 158 -1.44 -1.49 -1.46
C LEU A 158 -2.46 -0.36 -1.30
N GLU A 159 -2.76 0.01 -0.06
CA GLU A 159 -3.69 1.08 0.35
C GLU A 159 -3.47 1.40 1.84
N LEU A 160 -3.99 2.53 2.29
CA LEU A 160 -4.05 2.93 3.70
C LEU A 160 -5.33 2.45 4.38
N ARG A 161 -5.24 2.13 5.66
CA ARG A 161 -6.36 1.80 6.53
C ARG A 161 -6.39 2.78 7.69
N LEU A 162 -7.52 3.46 7.83
CA LEU A 162 -7.80 4.28 9.00
C LEU A 162 -7.79 3.41 10.25
N ASP A 163 -7.17 3.93 11.30
CA ASP A 163 -7.16 3.33 12.61
C ASP A 163 -8.57 3.41 13.19
N ARG A 164 -9.18 2.24 13.41
CA ARG A 164 -10.52 2.11 14.00
C ARG A 164 -10.39 1.32 15.30
N GLY A 165 -10.78 1.92 16.41
CA GLY A 165 -10.66 1.30 17.73
C GLY A 165 -9.32 1.63 18.38
N ASP A 166 -8.62 0.61 18.86
CA ASP A 166 -7.38 0.78 19.62
C ASP A 166 -6.24 1.34 18.75
N GLU A 167 -5.47 2.25 19.34
CA GLU A 167 -4.32 2.87 18.70
C GLU A 167 -3.25 1.81 18.37
N PRO A 168 -2.80 1.71 17.11
CA PRO A 168 -1.80 0.74 16.73
C PRO A 168 -0.48 1.05 17.42
N SER A 169 0.15 0.05 18.03
CA SER A 169 1.38 0.21 18.80
C SER A 169 2.60 -0.37 18.08
N LEU A 170 3.78 0.19 18.37
CA LEU A 170 5.05 -0.37 17.94
C LEU A 170 5.23 -1.82 18.42
N ALA A 171 4.69 -2.17 19.59
CA ALA A 171 4.74 -3.53 20.11
C ALA A 171 4.01 -4.52 19.18
N GLN A 172 2.83 -4.16 18.67
CA GLN A 172 2.10 -4.98 17.70
C GLN A 172 2.87 -5.14 16.39
N LEU A 173 3.52 -4.08 15.89
CA LEU A 173 4.38 -4.18 14.71
C LEU A 173 5.55 -5.15 14.95
N GLY A 174 6.17 -5.08 16.13
CA GLY A 174 7.23 -6.01 16.54
C GLY A 174 6.75 -7.46 16.64
N GLN A 175 5.56 -7.69 17.20
CA GLN A 175 4.93 -9.02 17.26
C GLN A 175 4.65 -9.57 15.85
N LEU A 176 4.16 -8.72 14.95
CA LEU A 176 3.92 -9.11 13.56
C LEU A 176 5.22 -9.57 12.90
N TRP A 177 6.30 -8.79 13.02
CA TRP A 177 7.58 -9.19 12.46
C TRP A 177 8.12 -10.48 13.08
N GLN A 178 7.91 -10.70 14.39
CA GLN A 178 8.35 -11.92 15.07
C GLN A 178 7.69 -13.16 14.47
N SER A 179 6.43 -13.05 14.02
CA SER A 179 5.71 -14.14 13.35
C SER A 179 6.41 -14.60 12.05
N TRP A 180 7.20 -13.72 11.42
CA TRP A 180 7.97 -14.05 10.21
C TRP A 180 9.36 -14.63 10.51
N GLY A 181 9.79 -14.63 11.78
CA GLY A 181 11.11 -15.10 12.17
C GLY A 181 11.37 -16.57 11.77
N ALA A 182 10.34 -17.42 11.86
CA ALA A 182 10.44 -18.85 11.53
C ALA A 182 10.74 -19.12 10.05
N ILE A 183 10.39 -18.18 9.16
CA ILE A 183 10.62 -18.26 7.71
C ILE A 183 11.67 -17.24 7.22
N ALA A 184 12.29 -16.47 8.11
CA ALA A 184 13.37 -15.56 7.77
C ALA A 184 14.65 -16.31 7.37
N SER A 185 15.60 -15.61 6.74
CA SER A 185 16.93 -16.17 6.44
C SER A 185 17.67 -16.52 7.73
N LEU A 186 18.56 -17.51 7.68
CA LEU A 186 19.30 -17.99 8.85
C LEU A 186 20.13 -16.88 9.52
N GLU A 187 20.81 -16.07 8.72
CA GLU A 187 21.60 -14.92 9.20
C GLU A 187 20.74 -13.89 9.93
N LEU A 188 19.55 -13.61 9.40
CA LEU A 188 18.61 -12.73 10.06
C LEU A 188 18.12 -13.36 11.36
N ARG A 189 17.75 -14.65 11.39
CA ARG A 189 17.30 -15.34 12.62
C ARG A 189 18.30 -15.21 13.78
N LEU A 190 19.60 -15.35 13.48
CA LEU A 190 20.67 -15.23 14.48
C LEU A 190 20.85 -13.78 14.98
N SER A 191 20.53 -12.79 14.14
CA SER A 191 20.69 -11.36 14.44
C SER A 191 19.39 -10.64 14.82
N TYR A 192 18.24 -11.32 14.67
CA TYR A 192 16.89 -10.76 14.70
C TYR A 192 16.59 -10.09 16.03
N ASN A 193 16.85 -10.80 17.13
CA ASN A 193 16.63 -10.30 18.48
C ASN A 193 17.51 -9.09 18.81
N LYS A 194 18.72 -9.01 18.26
CA LYS A 194 19.62 -7.87 18.47
C LYS A 194 19.15 -6.65 17.69
N PHE A 195 18.72 -6.81 16.44
CA PHE A 195 18.21 -5.72 15.62
C PHE A 195 16.90 -5.15 16.13
N VAL A 196 15.88 -6.00 16.36
CA VAL A 196 14.58 -5.57 16.89
C VAL A 196 14.80 -4.81 18.20
N ARG A 197 15.56 -5.38 19.15
CA ARG A 197 15.84 -4.68 20.43
C ARG A 197 16.62 -3.38 20.26
N SER A 198 17.58 -3.30 19.34
CA SER A 198 18.37 -2.09 19.07
C SER A 198 17.53 -0.98 18.45
N TRP A 199 16.67 -1.33 17.48
CA TRP A 199 15.80 -0.36 16.81
C TRP A 199 14.71 0.18 17.72
N PHE A 200 14.05 -0.69 18.49
CA PHE A 200 13.08 -0.26 19.50
C PHE A 200 13.76 0.68 20.52
N LYS A 201 15.00 0.40 20.97
CA LYS A 201 15.74 1.30 21.87
C LYS A 201 16.11 2.64 21.24
N ALA A 202 16.55 2.67 19.99
CA ALA A 202 17.02 3.89 19.32
C ALA A 202 15.90 4.89 19.02
N LYS A 203 14.68 4.43 18.70
CA LYS A 203 13.53 5.31 18.41
C LYS A 203 12.68 5.68 19.63
N PHE A 204 12.64 4.86 20.69
CA PHE A 204 11.97 5.26 21.95
C PHE A 204 12.63 6.48 22.62
N ILE A 205 13.92 6.74 22.35
CA ILE A 205 14.63 7.93 22.87
C ILE A 205 14.29 9.20 22.07
N THR A 206 13.92 9.07 20.79
CA THR A 206 13.61 10.23 19.93
C THR A 206 12.13 10.61 19.91
N LEU A 207 11.24 9.78 20.48
CA LEU A 207 9.80 10.04 20.59
C LEU A 207 9.37 10.60 21.96
N ASN A 208 10.31 10.71 22.92
CA ASN A 208 10.08 11.23 24.28
C ASN A 208 10.82 12.55 24.57
N CYS A 209 11.22 13.28 23.53
CA CYS A 209 11.81 14.62 23.64
C CYS A 209 11.03 15.63 22.81
#